data_AF-A0A951W2B8-F1
#
_entry.id   AF-A0A951W2B8-F1
#
_cell.length_a   1.000
_cell.length_b   1.000
_cell.length_c   1.000
_cell.angle_alpha   90.00
_cell.angle_beta   90.00
_cell.angle_gamma   90.00
#
_symmetry.space_group_name_H-M   'P 1'
#
loop_
_entity.id
_entity.type
_entity.pdbx_description
1 polymer ?
#
loop_
_entity_poly.entity_id
_entity_poly.type
_entity_poly.pdbx_seq_one_letter_code
_entity_poly.pdbx_strand_id
1 'polypeptide(L)'
;SIFFTLYNAISLGATIGFLLNSPAAEGIQSWIFGHAPFELTAIGFAAGAGLQTGLALLRPGNRSRIGAVQVEGRRALPALLTALLLTFTAAFIEGFIAPLSIPIQFKIAIGVVCAVFLLLYLIIPSFKAGAEIELR
;
A
#
# COMPACT_ATOMS: atom_id res chain seq x y z
N SER A 1 -9.18 3.75 9.72
CA SER A 1 -10.55 3.25 9.98
C SER A 1 -10.94 2.36 8.82
N ILE A 2 -11.43 1.14 9.08
CA ILE A 2 -11.85 0.22 8.01
C ILE A 2 -12.92 0.88 7.12
N PHE A 3 -13.88 1.59 7.73
CA PHE A 3 -14.92 2.28 6.99
C PHE A 3 -14.36 3.24 5.93
N PHE A 4 -13.47 4.16 6.33
CA PHE A 4 -12.88 5.12 5.40
C PHE A 4 -11.97 4.45 4.36
N THR A 5 -11.22 3.42 4.74
CA THR A 5 -10.38 2.69 3.79
C THR A 5 -11.23 2.02 2.70
N LEU A 6 -12.34 1.37 3.08
CA LEU A 6 -13.27 0.74 2.13
C LEU A 6 -14.01 1.78 1.29
N TYR A 7 -14.51 2.84 1.91
CA TYR A 7 -15.19 3.93 1.20
C TYR A 7 -14.26 4.54 0.14
N ASN A 8 -13.02 4.87 0.51
CA ASN A 8 -12.04 5.43 -0.41
C ASN A 8 -11.67 4.43 -1.51
N ALA A 9 -11.52 3.14 -1.21
CA ALA A 9 -11.23 2.12 -2.21
C ALA A 9 -12.37 1.98 -3.23
N ILE A 10 -13.62 1.93 -2.78
CA ILE A 10 -14.80 1.86 -3.65
C ILE A 10 -14.91 3.13 -4.49
N SER A 11 -14.80 4.31 -3.87
CA SER A 11 -14.90 5.58 -4.60
C SER A 11 -13.79 5.72 -5.64
N LEU A 12 -12.54 5.44 -5.27
CA LEU A 12 -11.39 5.50 -6.18
C LEU A 12 -11.54 4.50 -7.33
N GLY A 13 -11.91 3.26 -7.02
CA GLY A 13 -12.12 2.21 -8.02
C GLY A 13 -13.24 2.55 -8.99
N ALA A 14 -14.36 3.09 -8.50
CA ALA A 14 -15.46 3.55 -9.35
C ALA A 14 -15.04 4.72 -10.26
N THR A 15 -14.33 5.71 -9.72
CA THR A 15 -13.84 6.86 -10.50
C THR A 15 -12.83 6.42 -11.58
N ILE A 16 -11.83 5.61 -11.22
CA ILE A 16 -10.86 5.11 -12.20
C ILE A 16 -11.55 4.23 -13.24
N GLY A 17 -12.43 3.33 -12.82
CA GLY A 17 -13.19 2.46 -13.72
C GLY A 17 -14.02 3.25 -14.73
N PHE A 18 -14.69 4.33 -14.29
CA PHE A 18 -15.40 5.24 -15.18
C PHE A 18 -14.45 5.94 -16.16
N LEU A 19 -13.33 6.50 -15.68
CA LEU A 19 -12.37 7.22 -16.53
C LEU A 19 -11.71 6.33 -17.59
N LEU A 20 -11.42 5.07 -17.25
CA LEU A 20 -10.90 4.07 -18.18
C LEU A 20 -11.87 3.73 -19.32
N ASN A 21 -13.17 4.00 -19.15
CA ASN A 21 -14.21 3.82 -20.18
C ASN A 21 -14.61 5.14 -20.85
N SER A 22 -13.79 6.19 -20.70
CA SER A 22 -14.04 7.52 -21.24
C SER A 22 -12.91 7.96 -22.19
N PRO A 23 -13.06 9.07 -22.93
CA PRO A 23 -11.98 9.66 -23.71
C PRO A 23 -10.73 10.03 -22.90
N ALA A 24 -10.82 10.10 -21.56
CA ALA A 24 -9.70 10.36 -20.67
C ALA A 24 -8.85 9.11 -20.33
N ALA A 25 -9.19 7.93 -20.85
CA ALA A 25 -8.56 6.65 -20.51
C ALA A 25 -7.03 6.67 -20.65
N GLU A 26 -6.52 7.13 -21.80
CA GLU A 26 -5.08 7.18 -22.04
C GLU A 26 -4.38 8.16 -21.07
N GLY A 27 -5.01 9.30 -20.79
CA GLY A 27 -4.52 10.28 -19.84
C GLY A 27 -4.40 9.69 -18.44
N ILE A 28 -5.47 9.11 -17.91
CA ILE A 28 -5.46 8.55 -16.55
C ILE A 28 -4.48 7.39 -16.41
N GLN A 29 -4.37 6.52 -17.43
CA GLN A 29 -3.41 5.42 -17.44
C GLN A 29 -1.96 5.94 -17.44
N SER A 30 -1.67 6.93 -18.30
CA SER A 30 -0.35 7.56 -18.39
C SER A 30 0.07 8.24 -17.09
N TRP A 31 -0.87 8.83 -16.36
CA TRP A 31 -0.58 9.49 -15.09
C TRP A 31 -0.39 8.51 -13.92
N ILE A 32 -1.26 7.50 -13.78
CA ILE A 32 -1.36 6.71 -12.54
C ILE A 32 -0.50 5.44 -12.56
N PHE A 33 -0.36 4.76 -13.70
CA PHE A 33 0.08 3.35 -13.71
C PHE A 33 1.52 3.16 -13.21
N GLY A 34 2.38 4.17 -13.33
CA GLY A 34 3.77 4.10 -12.90
C GLY A 34 3.95 3.97 -11.38
N HIS A 35 3.11 4.62 -10.58
CA HIS A 35 3.30 4.73 -9.13
C HIS A 35 2.23 4.00 -8.31
N ALA A 36 1.05 3.73 -8.88
CA ALA A 36 -0.08 3.16 -8.17
C ALA A 36 0.21 1.87 -7.37
N PRO A 37 1.03 0.90 -7.83
CA PRO A 37 1.31 -0.30 -7.05
C PRO A 37 1.90 0.02 -5.67
N PHE A 38 2.82 0.98 -5.59
CA PHE A 38 3.45 1.39 -4.34
C PHE A 38 2.47 2.12 -3.42
N GLU A 39 1.68 3.04 -3.95
CA GLU A 39 0.70 3.81 -3.16
C GLU A 39 -0.40 2.93 -2.57
N LEU A 40 -1.02 2.08 -3.39
CA LEU A 40 -2.11 1.21 -2.93
C LEU A 40 -1.62 0.21 -1.88
N THR A 41 -0.41 -0.31 -2.04
CA THR A 41 0.21 -1.21 -1.06
C THR A 41 0.57 -0.47 0.24
N ALA A 42 1.10 0.74 0.14
CA ALA A 42 1.39 1.59 1.29
C ALA A 42 0.13 1.90 2.12
N ILE A 43 -0.98 2.24 1.45
CA ILE A 43 -2.28 2.46 2.10
C ILE A 43 -2.72 1.19 2.85
N GLY A 44 -2.56 0.01 2.26
CA GLY A 44 -2.85 -1.27 2.92
C GLY A 44 -2.05 -1.48 4.20
N PHE A 45 -0.73 -1.28 4.15
CA PHE A 45 0.14 -1.37 5.33
C PHE A 45 -0.25 -0.36 6.41
N ALA A 46 -0.47 0.90 6.03
CA ALA A 46 -0.87 1.94 6.98
C ALA A 46 -2.24 1.66 7.62
N ALA A 47 -3.20 1.16 6.84
CA ALA A 47 -4.52 0.79 7.34
C ALA A 47 -4.44 -0.39 8.32
N GLY A 48 -3.66 -1.43 8.00
CA GLY A 48 -3.44 -2.58 8.88
C GLY A 48 -2.75 -2.18 10.19
N ALA A 49 -1.67 -1.41 10.10
CA ALA A 49 -0.94 -0.87 11.26
C ALA A 49 -1.84 -0.02 12.18
N GLY A 50 -2.64 0.87 11.58
CA GLY A 50 -3.60 1.70 12.31
C GLY A 50 -4.71 0.88 12.97
N LEU A 51 -5.20 -0.16 12.29
CA LEU A 51 -6.20 -1.08 12.83
C LEU A 51 -5.64 -1.89 14.01
N GLN A 52 -4.45 -2.48 13.88
CA GLN A 52 -3.78 -3.21 14.95
C GLN A 52 -3.62 -2.33 16.21
N THR A 53 -3.11 -1.12 16.03
CA THR A 53 -2.90 -0.16 17.13
C THR A 53 -4.24 0.30 17.73
N GLY A 54 -5.25 0.56 16.91
CA GLY A 54 -6.59 0.94 17.37
C GLY A 54 -7.33 -0.17 18.10
N LEU A 55 -7.19 -1.43 17.66
CA LEU A 55 -7.75 -2.59 18.35
C LEU A 55 -7.12 -2.81 19.71
N ALA A 56 -5.82 -2.53 19.87
CA ALA A 56 -5.13 -2.59 21.16
C ALA A 56 -5.73 -1.64 22.20
N LEU A 57 -6.26 -0.49 21.76
CA LEU A 57 -6.97 0.44 22.63
C LEU A 57 -8.29 -0.16 23.14
N LEU A 58 -9.03 -0.84 22.26
CA LEU A 58 -10.37 -1.41 22.57
C LEU A 58 -10.29 -2.72 23.37
N ARG A 59 -9.32 -3.59 23.05
CA ARG A 59 -9.14 -4.92 23.65
C ARG A 59 -7.71 -5.07 24.19
N PRO A 60 -7.35 -4.37 25.29
CA PRO A 60 -5.98 -4.33 25.79
C PRO A 60 -5.53 -5.61 26.52
N GLY A 61 -6.46 -6.52 26.82
CA GLY A 61 -6.20 -7.72 27.63
C GLY A 61 -5.77 -7.34 29.05
N ASN A 62 -4.68 -7.94 29.52
CA ASN A 62 -4.13 -7.72 30.86
C ASN A 62 -3.28 -6.43 30.98
N ARG A 63 -3.13 -5.66 29.90
CA ARG A 63 -2.36 -4.40 29.91
C ARG A 63 -3.27 -3.21 30.15
N SER A 64 -2.70 -2.11 30.63
CA SER A 64 -3.39 -0.82 30.53
C SER A 64 -3.61 -0.46 29.06
N ARG A 65 -4.64 0.34 28.76
CA ARG A 65 -4.93 0.78 27.39
C ARG A 65 -3.72 1.44 26.71
N ILE A 66 -3.04 2.33 27.42
CA ILE A 66 -1.83 3.01 26.94
C ILE A 66 -0.70 1.99 26.72
N GLY A 67 -0.50 1.06 27.66
CA GLY A 67 0.52 0.03 27.54
C GLY A 67 0.28 -0.90 26.33
N ALA A 68 -0.98 -1.28 26.09
CA ALA A 68 -1.35 -2.08 24.92
C ALA A 68 -1.06 -1.33 23.61
N VAL A 69 -1.46 -0.06 23.52
CA VAL A 69 -1.20 0.80 22.35
C VAL A 69 0.30 0.99 22.12
N GLN A 70 1.10 1.18 23.17
CA GLN A 70 2.56 1.32 23.03
C GLN A 70 3.22 0.04 22.48
N VAL A 71 2.79 -1.13 22.97
CA VAL A 71 3.32 -2.42 22.50
C VAL A 71 2.91 -2.68 21.06
N GLU A 72 1.64 -2.58 20.74
CA GLU A 72 1.14 -2.85 19.38
C GLU A 72 1.56 -1.77 18.39
N GLY A 73 1.65 -0.51 18.81
CA GLY A 73 2.19 0.58 17.98
C GLY A 73 3.66 0.37 17.62
N ARG A 74 4.49 -0.12 18.55
CA ARG A 74 5.88 -0.51 18.25
C ARG A 74 5.94 -1.71 17.30
N ARG A 75 5.04 -2.68 17.43
CA ARG A 75 4.92 -3.82 16.50
C ARG A 75 4.48 -3.39 15.11
N ALA A 76 3.73 -2.30 15.00
CA ALA A 76 3.25 -1.76 13.74
C ALA A 76 4.29 -0.88 13.00
N LEU A 77 5.38 -0.46 13.67
CA LEU A 77 6.42 0.41 13.09
C LEU A 77 7.01 -0.13 11.77
N PRO A 78 7.38 -1.41 11.63
CA PRO A 78 7.92 -1.91 10.37
C PRO A 78 6.95 -1.74 9.19
N ALA A 79 5.65 -1.95 9.42
CA ALA A 79 4.63 -1.74 8.40
C ALA A 79 4.47 -0.25 8.04
N LEU A 80 4.50 0.65 9.03
CA LEU A 80 4.43 2.09 8.81
C LEU A 80 5.66 2.63 8.07
N LEU A 81 6.86 2.15 8.41
CA LEU A 81 8.10 2.51 7.70
C LEU A 81 8.08 1.99 6.26
N THR A 82 7.56 0.78 6.04
CA THR A 82 7.34 0.25 4.69
C THR A 82 6.38 1.15 3.91
N ALA A 83 5.23 1.50 4.49
CA ALA A 83 4.27 2.41 3.87
C ALA A 83 4.90 3.78 3.53
N LEU A 84 5.66 4.36 4.46
CA LEU A 84 6.37 5.62 4.24
C LEU A 84 7.33 5.54 3.05
N LEU A 85 8.17 4.51 2.99
CA LEU A 85 9.16 4.34 1.92
C LEU A 85 8.50 4.12 0.56
N LEU A 86 7.41 3.34 0.52
CA LEU A 86 6.65 3.10 -0.70
C LEU A 86 5.97 4.38 -1.20
N THR A 87 5.25 5.11 -0.33
CA THR A 87 4.61 6.38 -0.70
C THR A 87 5.64 7.44 -1.09
N PHE A 88 6.75 7.53 -0.36
CA PHE A 88 7.85 8.43 -0.73
C PHE A 88 8.37 8.11 -2.12
N THR A 89 8.66 6.85 -2.42
CA THR A 89 9.14 6.44 -3.75
C THR A 89 8.09 6.67 -4.83
N ALA A 90 6.81 6.42 -4.54
CA ALA A 90 5.70 6.70 -5.44
C ALA A 90 5.63 8.20 -5.81
N ALA A 91 5.81 9.10 -4.84
CA ALA A 91 5.81 10.54 -5.07
C ALA A 91 6.94 10.99 -6.01
N PHE A 92 8.10 10.31 -6.03
CA PHE A 92 9.14 10.58 -7.03
C PHE A 92 8.70 10.12 -8.41
N ILE A 93 8.10 8.93 -8.54
CA ILE A 93 7.61 8.45 -9.83
C ILE A 93 6.51 9.39 -10.35
N GLU A 94 5.60 9.83 -9.50
CA GLU A 94 4.58 10.83 -9.83
C GLU A 94 5.22 12.16 -10.27
N GLY A 95 6.09 12.74 -9.43
CA GLY A 95 6.66 14.06 -9.68
C GLY A 95 7.60 14.14 -10.88
N PHE A 96 8.33 13.05 -11.19
CA PHE A 96 9.36 13.06 -12.23
C PHE A 96 8.97 12.29 -13.50
N ILE A 97 8.17 11.22 -13.40
CA ILE A 97 7.85 10.36 -14.55
C ILE A 97 6.45 10.64 -15.11
N ALA A 98 5.45 10.82 -14.25
CA ALA A 98 4.08 11.07 -14.69
C ALA A 98 3.94 12.29 -15.64
N PRO A 99 4.61 13.44 -15.43
CA PRO A 99 4.50 14.59 -16.34
C PRO A 99 5.26 14.43 -17.67
N LEU A 100 6.12 13.42 -17.81
CA LEU A 100 6.92 13.25 -19.04
C LEU A 100 6.03 12.89 -20.24
N SER A 101 6.30 13.53 -21.38
CA SER A 101 5.70 13.21 -22.68
C SER A 101 6.41 12.04 -23.36
N ILE A 102 6.54 10.92 -22.65
CA ILE A 102 7.12 9.67 -23.13
C ILE A 102 6.01 8.65 -23.46
N PRO A 103 6.29 7.63 -24.30
CA PRO A 103 5.29 6.61 -24.62
C PRO A 103 4.76 5.92 -23.37
N ILE A 104 3.44 5.74 -23.31
CA ILE A 104 2.74 5.17 -22.15
C ILE A 104 3.29 3.81 -21.72
N GLN A 105 3.77 3.02 -22.68
CA GLN A 105 4.36 1.70 -22.45
C GLN A 105 5.53 1.74 -21.47
N PHE A 106 6.34 2.81 -21.49
CA PHE A 106 7.44 2.99 -20.52
C PHE A 106 6.90 3.22 -19.11
N LYS A 107 5.85 4.03 -18.97
CA LYS A 107 5.21 4.29 -17.66
C LYS A 107 4.54 3.05 -17.11
N ILE A 108 3.89 2.26 -17.97
CA ILE A 108 3.33 0.95 -17.62
C ILE A 108 4.43 -0.01 -17.18
N ALA A 109 5.56 -0.06 -17.91
CA ALA A 109 6.68 -0.93 -17.54
C ALA A 109 7.24 -0.61 -16.14
N ILE A 110 7.35 0.68 -15.79
CA ILE A 110 7.73 1.11 -14.44
C ILE A 110 6.73 0.58 -13.41
N GLY A 111 5.42 0.71 -13.67
CA GLY A 111 4.37 0.15 -12.82
C GLY A 111 4.48 -1.36 -12.65
N VAL A 112 4.73 -2.10 -13.73
CA VAL A 112 4.94 -3.55 -13.69
C VAL A 112 6.16 -3.91 -12.86
N VAL A 113 7.28 -3.21 -13.03
CA VAL A 113 8.49 -3.42 -12.21
C VAL A 113 8.20 -3.17 -10.72
N CYS A 114 7.46 -2.09 -10.40
CA CYS A 114 7.04 -1.81 -9.02
C CYS A 114 6.15 -2.94 -8.46
N ALA A 115 5.19 -3.43 -9.24
CA ALA A 115 4.32 -4.52 -8.83
C ALA A 115 5.10 -5.83 -8.63
N VAL A 116 6.01 -6.18 -9.54
CA VAL A 116 6.87 -7.37 -9.43
C VAL A 116 7.77 -7.28 -8.20
N PHE A 117 8.40 -6.12 -7.97
CA PHE A 117 9.20 -5.87 -6.77
C PHE A 117 8.39 -6.11 -5.49
N LEU A 118 7.17 -5.58 -5.41
CA LEU A 118 6.28 -5.79 -4.27
C LEU A 118 5.90 -7.26 -4.09
N LEU A 119 5.57 -7.95 -5.18
CA LEU A 119 5.24 -9.38 -5.13
C LEU A 119 6.42 -10.19 -4.57
N LEU A 120 7.64 -9.94 -5.04
CA LEU A 120 8.84 -10.59 -4.54
C LEU A 120 9.10 -10.25 -3.07
N TYR A 121 8.96 -8.98 -2.70
CA TYR A 121 9.12 -8.51 -1.32
C TYR A 121 8.15 -9.19 -0.34
N LEU A 122 6.90 -9.43 -0.76
CA LEU A 122 5.88 -10.07 0.09
C LEU A 122 6.00 -11.60 0.11
N ILE A 123 6.34 -12.22 -1.02
CA ILE A 123 6.29 -13.69 -1.19
C ILE A 123 7.58 -14.36 -0.71
N ILE A 124 8.76 -13.81 -0.97
CA ILE A 124 10.02 -14.48 -0.61
C ILE A 124 10.15 -14.70 0.91
N PRO A 125 9.85 -13.71 1.78
CA PRO A 125 9.91 -13.92 3.23
C PRO A 125 8.83 -14.87 3.74
N SER A 126 7.67 -14.94 3.08
CA SER A 126 6.55 -15.77 3.55
C SER A 126 6.86 -17.27 3.46
N PHE A 127 7.64 -17.70 2.46
CA PHE A 127 8.13 -19.08 2.38
C PHE A 127 9.06 -19.45 3.54
N LYS A 128 9.91 -18.52 3.99
CA LYS A 128 10.80 -18.75 5.14
C LYS A 128 10.01 -18.81 6.45
N ALA A 129 9.04 -17.93 6.62
CA ALA A 129 8.19 -17.90 7.80
C ALA A 129 7.31 -19.17 7.93
N GLY A 130 6.79 -19.70 6.81
CA GLY A 130 6.02 -20.95 6.81
C GLY A 130 6.84 -22.15 7.28
N ALA A 131 8.09 -22.26 6.82
CA ALA A 131 9.00 -23.33 7.22
C ALA A 131 9.39 -23.28 8.72
N GLU A 132 9.52 -22.09 9.31
CA GLU A 132 9.79 -21.95 10.75
C GLU A 132 8.59 -22.30 11.63
N ILE A 133 7.36 -22.10 11.13
CA ILE A 133 6.13 -22.49 11.86
C ILE A 133 5.96 -24.01 11.87
N GLU A 134 6.30 -24.72 10.80
CA GLU A 134 6.24 -26.19 10.76
C GLU A 134 7.26 -26.88 11.69
N LEU A 135 8.32 -26.17 12.10
CA LEU A 135 9.39 -26.70 12.96
C LEU A 135 9.17 -26.44 14.47
N ARG A 136 8.10 -25.76 14.87
CA ARG A 136 7.74 -25.47 16.27
C ARG A 136 6.51 -26.24 16.73
#